data_AF-A0A7W0Y8D9-F1
#
_entry.id   AF-A0A7W0Y8D9-F1
#
_cell.length_a   1.000
_cell.length_b   1.000
_cell.length_c   1.000
_cell.angle_alpha   90.00
_cell.angle_beta   90.00
_cell.angle_gamma   90.00
#
_symmetry.space_group_name_H-M   'P 1'
#
loop_
_entity.id
_entity.type
_entity.pdbx_description
1 polymer ?
#
loop_
_entity_poly.entity_id
_entity_poly.type
_entity_poly.pdbx_seq_one_letter_code
_entity_poly.pdbx_strand_id
1 'polypeptide(L)'
;MPAPAASREEVVELLGEVDDLIVERVLETGASVEEIAEALDTFQDEHQFGEQPHTPSSTRVVEVRSILSELPDDVADDDMIPIYGEPI
;
A
#
# COMPACT_ATOMS: atom_id res chain seq x y z
N MET A 1 -6.94 4.41 24.28
CA MET A 1 -8.10 3.96 23.48
C MET A 1 -7.56 3.64 22.10
N PRO A 2 -8.01 2.57 21.42
CA PRO A 2 -7.66 2.41 20.01
C PRO A 2 -8.12 3.65 19.24
N ALA A 3 -7.31 4.11 18.29
CA ALA A 3 -7.69 5.18 17.38
C ALA A 3 -8.98 4.76 16.63
N PRO A 4 -9.86 5.72 16.29
CA PRO A 4 -11.04 5.43 15.49
C PRO A 4 -10.64 4.87 14.13
N ALA A 5 -11.48 3.99 13.57
CA ALA A 5 -11.31 3.50 12.21
C ALA A 5 -11.38 4.69 11.23
N ALA A 6 -10.55 4.64 10.19
CA ALA A 6 -10.55 5.67 9.16
C ALA A 6 -11.88 5.69 8.40
N SER A 7 -12.31 6.88 8.03
CA SER A 7 -13.46 7.10 7.16
C SER A 7 -13.08 6.80 5.71
N ARG A 8 -14.05 6.48 4.86
CA ARG A 8 -13.82 6.26 3.43
C ARG A 8 -13.08 7.41 2.76
N GLU A 9 -13.46 8.65 3.08
CA GLU A 9 -12.81 9.85 2.56
C GLU A 9 -11.32 9.89 2.95
N GLU A 10 -10.99 9.61 4.22
CA GLU A 10 -9.62 9.58 4.72
C GLU A 10 -8.78 8.47 4.07
N VAL A 11 -9.39 7.29 3.84
CA VAL A 11 -8.74 6.17 3.15
C VAL A 11 -8.40 6.54 1.70
N VAL A 12 -9.33 7.16 0.97
CA VAL A 12 -9.12 7.62 -0.40
C VAL A 12 -8.08 8.73 -0.46
N GLU A 13 -8.08 9.66 0.50
CA GLU A 13 -7.07 10.72 0.58
C GLU A 13 -5.65 10.16 0.79
N LEU A 14 -5.50 9.06 1.55
CA LEU A 14 -4.21 8.42 1.79
C LEU A 14 -3.74 7.56 0.61
N LEU A 15 -4.63 6.72 0.06
CA LEU A 15 -4.28 5.79 -1.01
C LEU A 15 -4.21 6.47 -2.38
N GLY A 16 -4.89 7.61 -2.56
CA GLY A 16 -5.00 8.30 -3.82
C GLY A 16 -5.99 7.63 -4.78
N GLU A 17 -5.66 7.68 -6.07
CA GLU A 17 -6.52 7.14 -7.14
C GLU A 17 -6.38 5.62 -7.23
N VAL A 18 -7.01 4.91 -6.30
CA VAL A 18 -7.07 3.44 -6.24
C VAL A 18 -8.49 2.94 -6.49
N ASP A 19 -8.62 1.68 -6.91
CA ASP A 19 -9.92 1.04 -7.10
C ASP A 19 -10.79 1.09 -5.83
N ASP A 20 -12.09 1.39 -6.00
CA ASP A 20 -13.05 1.42 -4.89
C ASP A 20 -13.10 0.09 -4.11
N LEU A 21 -12.83 -1.03 -4.78
CA LEU A 21 -12.77 -2.36 -4.15
C LEU A 21 -11.62 -2.47 -3.14
N ILE A 22 -10.53 -1.76 -3.36
CA ILE A 22 -9.36 -1.72 -2.46
C ILE A 22 -9.69 -0.84 -1.26
N VAL A 23 -10.33 0.30 -1.50
CA VAL A 23 -10.84 1.19 -0.45
C VAL A 23 -11.80 0.43 0.48
N GLU A 24 -12.73 -0.35 -0.09
CA GLU A 24 -13.65 -1.18 0.70
C GLU A 24 -12.91 -2.23 1.53
N ARG A 25 -11.96 -2.97 0.94
CA ARG A 25 -11.17 -3.97 1.67
C ARG A 25 -10.36 -3.36 2.81
N VAL A 26 -9.78 -2.17 2.62
CA VAL A 26 -9.07 -1.44 3.68
C VAL A 26 -10.03 -1.02 4.79
N LEU A 27 -11.23 -0.53 4.46
CA LEU A 27 -12.25 -0.18 5.45
C LEU A 27 -12.73 -1.38 6.28
N GLU A 28 -12.82 -2.57 5.67
CA GLU A 28 -13.19 -3.81 6.36
C GLU A 28 -12.20 -4.21 7.46
N THR A 29 -10.92 -3.81 7.36
CA THR A 29 -9.91 -4.05 8.40
C THR A 29 -10.16 -3.25 9.69
N GLY A 30 -10.93 -2.16 9.60
CA GLY A 30 -11.13 -1.23 10.72
C GLY A 30 -9.85 -0.55 11.19
N ALA A 31 -8.84 -0.44 10.33
CA ALA A 31 -7.61 0.28 10.59
C ALA A 31 -7.86 1.79 10.77
N SER A 32 -7.11 2.43 11.65
CA SER A 32 -7.11 3.89 11.77
C SER A 32 -6.27 4.53 10.66
N VAL A 33 -6.43 5.85 10.48
CA VAL A 33 -5.62 6.67 9.57
C VAL A 33 -4.12 6.47 9.81
N GLU A 34 -3.71 6.42 11.08
CA GLU A 34 -2.31 6.19 11.47
C GLU A 34 -1.81 4.79 11.04
N GLU A 35 -2.63 3.76 11.26
CA GLU A 35 -2.30 2.38 10.86
C GLU A 35 -2.21 2.22 9.33
N ILE A 36 -3.07 2.92 8.59
CA ILE A 36 -3.06 2.91 7.11
C ILE A 36 -1.84 3.66 6.58
N ALA A 37 -1.53 4.83 7.14
CA ALA A 37 -0.35 5.60 6.75
C ALA A 37 0.94 4.82 7.00
N GLU A 38 1.06 4.10 8.13
CA GLU A 38 2.20 3.24 8.42
C GLU A 38 2.34 2.08 7.42
N ALA A 39 1.23 1.45 7.05
CA ALA A 39 1.24 0.37 6.06
C ALA A 39 1.69 0.88 4.68
N LEU A 40 1.28 2.09 4.30
CA LEU A 40 1.63 2.72 3.04
C LEU A 40 3.10 3.17 2.99
N ASP A 41 3.61 3.73 4.09
CA ASP A 41 5.02 4.13 4.27
C ASP A 41 5.92 2.90 4.13
N THR A 42 5.61 1.84 4.89
CA THR A 42 6.36 0.57 4.83
C THR A 42 6.31 -0.06 3.42
N PHE A 43 5.14 -0.03 2.76
CA PHE A 43 5.00 -0.55 1.41
C PHE A 43 5.85 0.23 0.40
N GLN A 44 5.89 1.57 0.50
CA GLN A 44 6.73 2.41 -0.34
C GLN A 44 8.22 2.20 -0.06
N ASP A 45 8.64 2.06 1.20
CA ASP A 45 10.04 1.79 1.56
C ASP A 45 10.51 0.43 1.03
N GLU A 46 9.67 -0.61 1.13
CA GLU A 46 9.93 -1.94 0.57
C GLU A 46 10.05 -1.88 -0.97
N HIS A 47 9.19 -1.12 -1.64
CA HIS A 47 9.14 -1.07 -3.11
C HIS A 47 10.19 -0.12 -3.74
N GLN A 48 10.44 1.04 -3.12
CA GLN A 48 11.30 2.09 -3.66
C GLN A 48 12.76 1.94 -3.22
N PHE A 49 13.00 1.56 -1.96
CA PHE A 49 14.33 1.55 -1.36
C PHE A 49 14.83 0.13 -1.06
N GLY A 50 13.98 -0.89 -1.18
CA GLY A 50 14.31 -2.27 -0.83
C GLY A 50 14.65 -2.42 0.65
N GLU A 51 14.10 -1.55 1.49
CA GLU A 51 14.36 -1.57 2.93
C GLU A 51 13.67 -2.76 3.60
N GLN A 52 14.24 -3.19 4.73
CA GLN A 52 13.62 -4.29 5.48
C GLN A 52 12.34 -3.79 6.14
N PRO A 53 11.23 -4.54 6.05
CA PRO A 53 9.97 -4.13 6.64
C PRO A 53 10.12 -3.84 8.13
N HIS A 54 9.59 -2.70 8.55
CA HIS A 54 9.52 -2.33 9.95
C HIS A 54 8.60 -3.29 10.74
N THR A 55 8.83 -3.36 12.06
CA THR A 55 7.91 -4.12 12.93
C THR A 55 6.58 -3.39 12.98
N PRO A 56 5.47 -4.00 12.53
CA PRO A 56 4.18 -3.33 12.44
C PRO A 56 3.66 -2.98 13.84
N SER A 57 3.06 -1.80 13.97
CA SER A 57 2.48 -1.31 15.22
C SER A 57 1.25 -2.10 15.65
N SER A 58 0.59 -2.79 14.71
CA SER A 58 -0.67 -3.49 14.94
C SER A 58 -0.92 -4.58 13.91
N THR A 59 -1.76 -5.55 14.25
CA THR A 59 -2.19 -6.60 13.31
C THR A 59 -2.93 -6.01 12.10
N ARG A 60 -3.64 -4.90 12.30
CA ARG A 60 -4.36 -4.23 11.21
C ARG A 60 -3.42 -3.66 10.15
N VAL A 61 -2.26 -3.15 10.55
CA VAL A 61 -1.21 -2.68 9.62
C VAL A 61 -0.78 -3.81 8.70
N VAL A 62 -0.64 -5.03 9.24
CA VAL A 62 -0.29 -6.22 8.45
C VAL A 62 -1.38 -6.58 7.45
N GLU A 63 -2.65 -6.50 7.87
CA GLU A 63 -3.79 -6.78 6.98
C GLU A 63 -3.88 -5.75 5.85
N VAL A 64 -3.75 -4.45 6.16
CA VAL A 64 -3.72 -3.38 5.16
C VAL A 64 -2.57 -3.59 4.18
N ARG A 65 -1.35 -3.88 4.68
CA ARG A 65 -0.20 -4.15 3.82
C ARG A 65 -0.42 -5.35 2.91
N SER A 66 -1.06 -6.41 3.41
CA SER A 66 -1.39 -7.58 2.58
C SER A 66 -2.30 -7.18 1.43
N ILE A 67 -3.29 -6.33 1.66
CA ILE A 67 -4.19 -5.82 0.62
C ILE A 67 -3.41 -4.97 -0.39
N LEU A 68 -2.51 -4.10 0.08
CA LEU A 68 -1.68 -3.27 -0.80
C LEU A 68 -0.73 -4.11 -1.67
N SER A 69 -0.16 -5.19 -1.13
CA SER A 69 0.70 -6.11 -1.88
C SER A 69 -0.04 -6.96 -2.92
N GLU A 70 -1.37 -7.05 -2.82
CA GLU A 70 -2.20 -7.70 -3.84
C GLU A 70 -2.43 -6.78 -5.06
N LEU A 71 -2.15 -5.47 -4.94
CA LEU A 71 -2.23 -4.55 -6.06
C LEU A 71 -1.16 -4.93 -7.10
N PRO A 72 -1.53 -5.17 -8.36
CA PRO A 72 -0.54 -5.38 -9.41
C PRO A 72 0.31 -4.12 -9.54
N ASP A 73 1.63 -4.30 -9.66
CA ASP A 73 2.62 -3.24 -9.85
C ASP A 73 2.45 -2.42 -11.14
N ASP A 74 1.45 -2.78 -11.97
CA ASP A 74 1.16 -2.24 -13.31
C ASP A 74 0.77 -0.75 -13.32
N VAL A 75 0.76 -0.05 -12.18
CA VAL A 75 0.62 1.42 -12.09
C VAL A 75 1.93 2.13 -11.72
N ALA A 76 3.03 1.39 -11.57
CA ALA A 76 4.32 1.90 -11.15
C ALA A 76 5.45 1.66 -12.16
N ASP A 77 5.20 1.43 -13.46
CA ASP A 77 6.27 1.52 -14.46
C ASP A 77 5.75 1.62 -15.92
N ASP A 78 5.45 2.83 -16.40
CA ASP A 78 5.44 3.15 -17.85
C ASP A 78 6.86 3.54 -18.32
N ASP A 79 7.92 2.87 -17.84
CA ASP A 79 9.27 3.05 -18.38
C ASP A 79 10.15 1.79 -18.24
N MET A 80 9.54 0.60 -18.40
CA MET A 80 10.29 -0.62 -18.69
C MET A 80 10.83 -0.53 -20.13
N ILE A 81 11.97 0.14 -20.28
CA ILE A 81 12.77 0.12 -21.51
C ILE A 81 13.14 -1.34 -21.80
N PRO A 82 12.68 -1.95 -22.92
CA PRO A 82 13.14 -3.26 -23.30
C PRO A 82 14.59 -3.15 -23.80
N ILE A 83 15.57 -3.38 -22.91
CA ILE A 83 16.96 -3.64 -23.29
C ILE A 83 17.07 -5.04 -23.94
N TYR A 84 16.56 -5.18 -25.16
CA TYR A 84 17.01 -6.25 -26.06
C TYR A 84 18.22 -5.77 -26.86
N GLY A 85 19.38 -5.81 -26.22
CA GLY A 85 20.65 -5.91 -26.92
C GLY A 85 20.89 -7.37 -27.28
N GLU A 86 20.46 -7.82 -28.46
CA GLU A 86 21.00 -9.04 -29.05
C GLU A 86 22.35 -8.71 -29.71
N PRO A 87 23.47 -9.34 -29.29
CA PRO A 87 24.72 -9.21 -30.02
C PRO A 87 24.64 -10.01 -31.33
N ILE A 88 24.88 -9.33 -32.45
CA ILE A 88 25.20 -9.94 -33.75
C ILE A 88 26.61 -10.53 -33.77
#